data_AF-A0A8R7PMY0-F1
#
_entry.id   AF-A0A8R7PMY0-F1
#
_cell.length_a   1.000
_cell.length_b   1.000
_cell.length_c   1.000
_cell.angle_alpha   90.00
_cell.angle_beta   90.00
_cell.angle_gamma   90.00
#
_symmetry.space_group_name_H-M   'P 1'
#
loop_
_entity.id
_entity.type
_entity.pdbx_description
1 polymer ?
#
loop_
_entity_poly.entity_id
_entity_poly.type
_entity_poly.pdbx_seq_one_letter_code
_entity_poly.pdbx_strand_id
1 'polypeptide(L)'
;MARGATVKPPAYFVLPVGSDQPRCVQWPIDLRNFPATWSSDCPPVHHRGGLHWALGLGITVFDTVTETFRQMSHPAQLPGDMVLLFDLGGDLALRRTSAEYVTLDLWVLQDYDAETWAFRYRIDLRVMEASPPLNLSVKHDPMMAAINGRELLIQHGPYRLLHCGIDGVFLGNVESNDHENSLSQFAKRLTLTRHRLQESMISLPLFEKRQEDAVNEEPPFTILL
;
A
#
# COMPACT_ATOMS: atom_id res chain seq x y z
N MET A 1 19.56 36.68 -18.62
CA MET A 1 19.35 36.04 -17.30
C MET A 1 17.90 35.60 -17.21
N ALA A 2 17.63 34.31 -17.42
CA ALA A 2 16.27 33.78 -17.28
C ALA A 2 15.96 33.63 -15.79
N ARG A 3 14.88 34.26 -15.33
CA ARG A 3 14.34 34.06 -13.97
C ARG A 3 13.99 32.57 -13.83
N GLY A 4 14.61 31.89 -12.88
CA GLY A 4 14.30 30.50 -12.57
C GLY A 4 12.82 30.39 -12.23
N ALA A 5 12.09 29.56 -12.97
CA ALA A 5 10.71 29.24 -12.65
C ALA A 5 10.69 28.59 -11.26
N THR A 6 10.02 29.24 -10.31
CA THR A 6 9.78 28.67 -8.99
C THR A 6 8.76 27.55 -9.17
N VAL A 7 9.23 26.30 -9.10
CA VAL A 7 8.35 25.13 -9.13
C VAL A 7 7.48 25.18 -7.89
N LYS A 8 6.16 25.34 -8.08
CA LYS A 8 5.21 25.26 -6.96
C LYS A 8 5.17 23.81 -6.46
N PRO A 9 5.17 23.58 -5.14
CA PRO A 9 4.97 22.24 -4.61
C PRO A 9 3.61 21.68 -5.07
N PRO A 10 3.46 20.36 -5.23
CA PRO A 10 2.18 19.74 -5.53
C PRO A 10 1.19 20.04 -4.41
N ALA A 11 -0.09 20.08 -4.77
CA ALA A 11 -1.18 20.24 -3.82
C ALA A 11 -2.00 18.95 -3.74
N TYR A 12 -2.51 18.66 -2.55
CA TYR A 12 -3.46 17.58 -2.30
C TYR A 12 -4.86 18.17 -2.20
N PHE A 13 -5.85 17.46 -2.72
CA PHE A 13 -7.25 17.84 -2.56
C PHE A 13 -7.92 16.85 -1.61
N VAL A 14 -8.59 17.39 -0.60
CA VAL A 14 -9.40 16.61 0.34
C VAL A 14 -10.86 16.88 0.03
N LEU A 15 -11.62 15.82 -0.24
CA LEU A 15 -13.06 15.89 -0.40
C LEU A 15 -13.72 15.08 0.72
N PRO A 16 -14.28 15.75 1.74
CA PRO A 16 -15.00 15.06 2.80
C PRO A 16 -16.21 14.30 2.26
N VAL A 17 -16.49 13.17 2.91
CA VAL A 17 -17.73 12.41 2.68
C VAL A 17 -18.94 13.32 2.88
N GLY A 18 -19.79 13.45 1.86
CA GLY A 18 -20.97 14.32 1.89
C GLY A 18 -20.72 15.80 1.53
N SER A 19 -19.48 16.18 1.20
CA SER A 19 -19.15 17.49 0.64
C SER A 19 -19.10 17.43 -0.89
N ASP A 20 -19.48 18.52 -1.55
CA ASP A 20 -19.27 18.78 -2.98
C ASP A 20 -18.08 19.74 -3.23
N GLN A 21 -17.53 20.34 -2.16
CA GLN A 21 -16.43 21.28 -2.23
C GLN A 21 -15.14 20.62 -1.76
N PRO A 22 -14.20 20.31 -2.67
CA PRO A 22 -12.86 19.87 -2.29
C PRO A 22 -12.08 21.06 -1.74
N ARG A 23 -11.28 20.83 -0.70
CA ARG A 23 -10.34 21.80 -0.16
C ARG A 23 -8.91 21.42 -0.54
N CYS A 24 -8.08 22.44 -0.75
CA CYS A 24 -6.71 22.30 -1.18
C CYS A 24 -5.77 22.35 0.02
N VAL A 25 -4.97 21.30 0.21
CA VAL A 25 -3.92 21.22 1.22
C VAL A 25 -2.58 21.29 0.50
N GLN A 26 -1.75 22.26 0.89
CA GLN A 26 -0.43 22.44 0.31
C GLN A 26 0.54 21.39 0.85
N TRP A 27 1.35 20.81 -0.04
CA TRP A 27 2.45 19.96 0.39
C TRP A 27 3.54 20.79 1.08
N PRO A 28 4.07 20.37 2.25
CA PRO A 28 5.11 21.13 2.92
C PRO A 28 6.39 21.19 2.09
N ILE A 29 6.95 22.40 1.93
CA ILE A 29 8.13 22.66 1.11
C ILE A 29 9.36 21.88 1.61
N ASP A 30 9.43 21.64 2.93
CA ASP A 30 10.55 20.95 3.57
C ASP A 30 10.55 19.43 3.33
N LEU A 31 9.44 18.87 2.86
CA LEU A 31 9.33 17.44 2.54
C LEU A 31 9.72 17.20 1.07
N ARG A 32 10.94 16.71 0.86
CA ARG A 32 11.50 16.48 -0.48
C ARG A 32 10.87 15.32 -1.26
N ASN A 33 10.28 14.34 -0.57
CA ASN A 33 9.70 13.15 -1.18
C ASN A 33 8.17 13.26 -1.20
N PHE A 34 7.59 13.27 -2.40
CA PHE A 34 6.15 13.43 -2.61
C PHE A 34 5.47 12.06 -2.75
N PRO A 35 4.39 11.76 -1.99
CA PRO A 35 3.69 10.47 -2.06
C PRO A 35 3.03 10.21 -3.41
N ALA A 36 2.68 11.27 -4.15
CA ALA A 36 1.95 11.16 -5.40
C ALA A 36 2.66 10.26 -6.43
N THR A 37 4.00 10.23 -6.47
CA THR A 37 4.76 9.43 -7.45
C THR A 37 4.76 7.94 -7.18
N TRP A 38 4.40 7.50 -5.97
CA TRP A 38 4.41 6.08 -5.59
C TRP A 38 3.05 5.55 -5.11
N SER A 39 2.03 6.40 -5.07
CA SER A 39 0.73 6.05 -4.48
C SER A 39 0.02 4.85 -5.14
N SER A 40 0.21 4.63 -6.45
CA SER A 40 -0.35 3.47 -7.16
C SER A 40 0.28 2.14 -6.73
N ASP A 41 1.56 2.14 -6.39
CA ASP A 41 2.29 0.93 -6.00
C ASP A 41 2.41 0.80 -4.48
N CYS A 42 2.27 1.91 -3.76
CA CYS A 42 2.43 2.05 -2.31
C CYS A 42 1.31 2.96 -1.77
N PRO A 43 0.06 2.46 -1.69
CA PRO A 43 -1.05 3.24 -1.16
C PRO A 43 -0.83 3.57 0.32
N PRO A 44 -1.44 4.65 0.83
CA PRO A 44 -1.37 4.96 2.24
C PRO A 44 -2.02 3.88 3.09
N VAL A 45 -1.45 3.66 4.28
CA VAL A 45 -2.12 2.89 5.33
C VAL A 45 -2.86 3.85 6.25
N HIS A 46 -4.17 3.64 6.39
CA HIS A 46 -4.97 4.36 7.36
C HIS A 46 -4.79 3.74 8.74
N HIS A 47 -4.35 4.54 9.72
CA HIS A 47 -4.17 4.10 11.11
C HIS A 47 -4.36 5.30 12.05
N ARG A 48 -5.14 5.16 13.12
CA ARG A 48 -5.42 6.23 14.11
C ARG A 48 -5.83 7.59 13.50
N GLY A 49 -6.64 7.59 12.44
CA GLY A 49 -7.08 8.83 11.77
C GLY A 49 -6.01 9.51 10.92
N GLY A 50 -4.85 8.90 10.73
CA GLY A 50 -3.80 9.37 9.84
C GLY A 50 -3.63 8.45 8.63
N LEU A 51 -3.21 9.03 7.50
CA LEU A 51 -2.73 8.29 6.33
C LEU A 51 -1.21 8.24 6.36
N HIS A 52 -0.63 7.05 6.23
CA HIS A 52 0.80 6.81 6.39
C HIS A 52 1.41 6.29 5.09
N TRP A 53 2.47 6.92 4.61
CA TRP A 53 3.24 6.48 3.44
C TRP A 53 4.69 6.21 3.80
N ALA A 54 5.24 5.08 3.36
CA ALA A 54 6.69 4.90 3.29
C ALA A 54 7.23 5.56 2.01
N LEU A 55 8.00 6.64 2.15
CA LEU A 55 8.53 7.43 1.05
C LEU A 55 10.06 7.41 1.06
N GLY A 56 10.63 6.36 0.49
CA GLY A 56 12.08 6.13 0.52
C GLY A 56 12.54 5.81 1.94
N LEU A 57 13.25 6.76 2.57
CA LEU A 57 13.90 6.57 3.86
C LEU A 57 13.07 7.05 5.07
N GLY A 58 11.82 7.46 4.88
CA GLY A 58 11.01 8.02 5.95
C GLY A 58 9.54 7.68 5.83
N ILE A 59 8.80 7.86 6.92
CA ILE A 59 7.35 7.72 6.95
C ILE A 59 6.74 9.12 6.99
N THR A 60 5.90 9.44 6.02
CA THR A 60 5.07 10.65 6.07
C THR A 60 3.70 10.31 6.57
N VAL A 61 3.18 11.14 7.47
CA VAL A 61 1.82 11.03 8.01
C VAL A 61 1.03 12.27 7.62
N PHE A 62 -0.16 12.06 7.07
CA PHE A 62 -1.18 13.09 6.91
C PHE A 62 -2.25 12.87 7.97
N ASP A 63 -2.37 13.81 8.89
CA ASP A 63 -3.46 13.83 9.86
C ASP A 63 -4.75 14.26 9.16
N THR A 64 -5.78 13.41 9.15
CA THR A 64 -7.02 13.72 8.41
C THR A 64 -7.94 14.70 9.14
N VAL A 65 -7.70 14.94 10.43
CA VAL A 65 -8.48 15.86 11.26
C VAL A 65 -7.92 17.28 11.16
N THR A 66 -6.61 17.43 11.35
CA THR A 66 -5.94 18.74 11.27
C THR A 66 -5.48 19.09 9.86
N GLU A 67 -5.47 18.12 8.93
CA GLU A 67 -5.00 18.26 7.55
C GLU A 67 -3.55 18.73 7.44
N THR A 68 -2.73 18.26 8.36
CA THR A 68 -1.31 18.59 8.41
C THR A 68 -0.46 17.37 8.12
N PHE A 69 0.67 17.62 7.48
CA PHE A 69 1.69 16.60 7.25
C PHE A 69 2.76 16.68 8.33
N ARG A 70 3.24 15.52 8.75
CA ARG A 70 4.40 15.37 9.63
C ARG A 70 5.26 14.18 9.20
N GLN A 71 6.51 14.16 9.64
CA GLN A 71 7.32 12.95 9.56
C GLN A 71 7.06 12.08 10.78
N MET A 72 7.15 10.77 10.58
CA MET A 72 7.17 9.75 11.60
C MET A 72 8.49 8.97 11.50
N SER A 73 9.04 8.64 12.66
CA SER A 73 10.23 7.82 12.82
C SER A 73 9.97 6.40 12.31
N HIS A 74 10.97 5.79 11.71
CA HIS A 74 10.96 4.38 11.31
C HIS A 74 11.99 3.60 12.15
N PRO A 75 12.01 2.25 12.11
CA PRO A 75 12.97 1.47 12.86
C PRO A 75 14.42 1.90 12.58
N ALA A 76 15.18 2.24 13.62
CA ALA A 76 16.54 2.77 13.52
C ALA A 76 17.53 1.79 12.86
N GLN A 77 17.20 0.49 12.86
CA GLN A 77 17.98 -0.59 12.25
C GLN A 77 17.84 -0.66 10.73
N LEU A 78 16.98 0.18 10.11
CA LEU A 78 16.70 0.18 8.68
C LEU A 78 17.15 1.45 7.92
N PRO A 79 18.35 2.03 8.16
CA PRO A 79 18.75 3.23 7.44
C PRO A 79 19.09 2.86 5.99
N GLY A 80 18.37 3.44 5.02
CA GLY A 80 18.69 3.27 3.60
C GLY A 80 17.84 2.23 2.85
N ASP A 81 17.04 1.42 3.55
CA ASP A 81 16.31 0.31 2.94
C ASP A 81 14.94 0.75 2.36
N MET A 82 14.55 0.13 1.24
CA MET A 82 13.20 0.30 0.70
C MET A 82 12.21 -0.49 1.57
N VAL A 83 11.33 0.22 2.24
CA VAL A 83 10.34 -0.32 3.17
C VAL A 83 8.92 -0.07 2.68
N LEU A 84 7.99 -0.91 3.10
CA LEU A 84 6.56 -0.76 2.79
C LEU A 84 5.74 -0.78 4.06
N LEU A 85 4.70 0.04 4.10
CA LEU A 85 3.69 0.00 5.15
C LEU A 85 2.52 -0.86 4.72
N PHE A 86 1.92 -1.54 5.69
CA PHE A 86 0.66 -2.26 5.51
C PHE A 86 -0.09 -2.33 6.84
N ASP A 87 -1.40 -2.57 6.78
CA ASP A 87 -2.21 -2.89 7.96
C ASP A 87 -2.04 -4.37 8.31
N LEU A 88 -1.63 -4.67 9.53
CA LEU A 88 -1.56 -6.02 10.06
C LEU A 88 -2.65 -6.20 11.11
N GLY A 89 -3.89 -6.40 10.66
CA GLY A 89 -5.01 -6.65 11.56
C GLY A 89 -5.33 -5.47 12.49
N GLY A 90 -5.20 -4.24 11.98
CA GLY A 90 -5.41 -2.99 12.74
C GLY A 90 -4.13 -2.32 13.24
N ASP A 91 -3.01 -3.05 13.29
CA ASP A 91 -1.71 -2.48 13.66
C ASP A 91 -0.98 -1.93 12.43
N LEU A 92 -0.33 -0.77 12.59
CA LEU A 92 0.54 -0.24 11.54
C LEU A 92 1.83 -1.06 11.52
N ALA A 93 2.07 -1.74 10.40
CA ALA A 93 3.24 -2.59 10.21
C ALA A 93 4.12 -2.08 9.06
N LEU A 94 5.41 -2.37 9.19
CA LEU A 94 6.45 -2.06 8.22
C LEU A 94 7.13 -3.36 7.80
N ARG A 95 7.21 -3.56 6.49
CA ARG A 95 7.91 -4.68 5.86
C ARG A 95 9.22 -4.18 5.25
N ARG A 96 10.30 -4.90 5.48
CA ARG A 96 11.60 -4.76 4.78
C ARG A 96 11.93 -6.05 4.06
N THR A 97 12.41 -5.95 2.82
CA THR A 97 12.82 -7.12 2.01
C THR A 97 14.33 -7.17 1.96
N SER A 98 14.93 -8.36 2.10
CA SER A 98 16.37 -8.53 1.88
C SER A 98 16.76 -8.22 0.44
N ALA A 99 18.03 -7.87 0.21
CA ALA A 99 18.54 -7.58 -1.13
C ALA A 99 18.38 -8.79 -2.10
N GLU A 100 18.37 -10.00 -1.55
CA GLU A 100 18.19 -11.25 -2.28
C GLU A 100 16.72 -11.60 -2.52
N TYR A 101 15.77 -10.81 -2.02
CA TYR A 101 14.33 -11.00 -2.11
C TYR A 101 13.80 -12.34 -1.55
N VAL A 102 14.48 -12.88 -0.54
CA VAL A 102 14.11 -14.18 0.06
C VAL A 102 13.69 -14.07 1.51
N THR A 103 13.92 -12.93 2.16
CA THR A 103 13.54 -12.72 3.55
C THR A 103 12.73 -11.45 3.69
N LEU A 104 11.61 -11.54 4.40
CA LEU A 104 10.71 -10.43 4.73
C LEU A 104 10.74 -10.21 6.24
N ASP A 105 11.29 -9.08 6.64
CA ASP A 105 11.36 -8.65 8.04
C ASP A 105 10.19 -7.73 8.35
N LEU A 106 9.41 -8.09 9.38
CA LEU A 106 8.21 -7.37 9.79
C LEU A 106 8.43 -6.66 11.12
N TRP A 107 8.20 -5.36 11.10
CA TRP A 107 8.19 -4.47 12.25
C TRP A 107 6.76 -4.01 12.49
N VAL A 108 6.34 -3.96 13.75
CA VAL A 108 5.02 -3.48 14.14
C VAL A 108 5.18 -2.30 15.08
N LEU A 109 4.41 -1.25 14.84
CA LEU A 109 4.37 -0.06 15.71
C LEU A 109 3.72 -0.44 17.04
N GLN A 110 4.48 -0.39 18.14
CA GLN A 110 3.97 -0.72 19.47
C GLN A 110 3.37 0.48 20.19
N ASP A 111 4.03 1.63 20.06
CA ASP A 111 3.59 2.89 20.63
C ASP A 111 3.59 3.93 19.51
N TYR A 112 2.40 4.44 19.20
CA TYR A 112 2.21 5.42 18.14
C TYR A 112 2.76 6.79 18.50
N ASP A 113 2.57 7.22 19.75
CA ASP A 113 2.91 8.57 20.19
C ASP A 113 4.42 8.68 20.44
N ALA A 114 5.03 7.61 20.94
CA ALA A 114 6.49 7.49 21.05
C ALA A 114 7.15 6.98 19.76
N GLU A 115 6.38 6.69 18.70
CA GLU A 115 6.85 6.15 17.42
C GLU A 115 7.79 4.94 17.55
N THR A 116 7.49 4.08 18.53
CA THR A 116 8.34 2.95 18.90
C THR A 116 7.96 1.72 18.09
N TRP A 117 8.87 1.30 17.21
CA TRP A 117 8.73 0.11 16.40
C TRP A 117 9.45 -1.08 17.03
N ALA A 118 8.85 -2.26 16.92
CA ALA A 118 9.49 -3.50 17.32
C ALA A 118 9.51 -4.51 16.20
N PHE A 119 10.65 -5.17 16.05
CA PHE A 119 10.77 -6.35 15.20
C PHE A 119 9.90 -7.46 15.78
N ARG A 120 9.07 -8.09 14.95
CA ARG A 120 8.15 -9.14 15.39
C ARG A 120 8.39 -10.45 14.67
N TYR A 121 8.51 -10.41 13.34
CA TYR A 121 8.51 -11.62 12.52
C TYR A 121 9.55 -11.54 11.41
N ARG A 122 10.05 -12.71 11.02
CA ARG A 122 10.87 -12.89 9.83
C ARG A 122 10.34 -14.08 9.05
N ILE A 123 9.93 -13.82 7.82
CA ILE A 123 9.49 -14.85 6.89
C ILE A 123 10.67 -15.14 5.96
N ASP A 124 11.16 -16.37 5.97
CA ASP A 124 12.23 -16.82 5.10
C ASP A 124 11.70 -17.78 4.04
N LEU A 125 11.61 -17.30 2.81
CA LEU A 125 11.11 -18.06 1.66
C LEU A 125 11.99 -19.26 1.31
N ARG A 126 13.24 -19.33 1.80
CA ARG A 126 14.16 -20.46 1.55
C ARG A 126 13.78 -21.72 2.31
N VAL A 127 13.21 -21.55 3.50
CA VAL A 127 12.82 -22.65 4.38
C VAL A 127 11.31 -22.89 4.36
N MET A 128 10.57 -22.08 3.60
CA MET A 128 9.15 -22.25 3.42
C MET A 128 8.87 -23.55 2.66
N GLU A 129 8.13 -24.46 3.28
CA GLU A 129 7.75 -25.76 2.72
C GLU A 129 6.57 -25.64 1.74
N ALA A 130 6.71 -24.74 0.76
CA ALA A 130 5.68 -24.51 -0.23
C ALA A 130 5.61 -25.69 -1.23
N SER A 131 4.40 -26.06 -1.64
CA SER A 131 4.17 -27.06 -2.69
C SER A 131 3.45 -26.44 -3.88
N PRO A 132 4.01 -26.47 -5.12
CA PRO A 132 5.37 -26.92 -5.46
C PRO A 132 6.47 -26.04 -4.81
N PRO A 133 7.76 -26.40 -4.83
CA PRO A 133 8.82 -25.54 -4.28
C PRO A 133 8.91 -24.16 -4.96
N LEU A 134 9.37 -23.15 -4.21
CA LEU A 134 9.55 -21.80 -4.73
C LEU A 134 10.81 -21.71 -5.62
N ASN A 135 10.68 -21.05 -6.78
CA ASN A 135 11.83 -20.72 -7.62
C ASN A 135 12.48 -19.40 -7.17
N LEU A 136 13.43 -19.49 -6.24
CA LEU A 136 14.12 -18.33 -5.64
C LEU A 136 15.26 -17.75 -6.51
N SER A 137 15.48 -18.32 -7.70
CA SER A 137 16.43 -17.75 -8.67
C SER A 137 15.88 -16.47 -9.32
N VAL A 138 14.55 -16.33 -9.38
CA VAL A 138 13.89 -15.13 -9.91
C VAL A 138 13.81 -14.06 -8.84
N LYS A 139 14.65 -13.04 -8.96
CA LYS A 139 14.71 -11.90 -8.04
C LYS A 139 13.61 -10.89 -8.34
N HIS A 140 12.61 -10.83 -7.48
CA HIS A 140 11.51 -9.86 -7.53
C HIS A 140 11.09 -9.52 -6.10
N ASP A 141 10.74 -8.27 -5.81
CA ASP A 141 10.17 -7.91 -4.49
C ASP A 141 8.77 -8.51 -4.38
N PRO A 142 8.53 -9.45 -3.43
CA PRO A 142 7.24 -10.09 -3.32
C PRO A 142 6.19 -9.10 -2.83
N MET A 143 5.01 -9.16 -3.43
CA MET A 143 3.85 -8.43 -2.95
C MET A 143 3.33 -9.11 -1.69
N MET A 144 2.87 -8.34 -0.70
CA MET A 144 2.32 -8.89 0.52
C MET A 144 1.09 -8.11 0.97
N ALA A 145 0.10 -8.82 1.50
CA ALA A 145 -1.07 -8.27 2.15
C ALA A 145 -1.45 -9.12 3.37
N ALA A 146 -1.95 -8.49 4.42
CA ALA A 146 -2.50 -9.22 5.55
C ALA A 146 -3.95 -9.62 5.28
N ILE A 147 -4.30 -10.88 5.56
CA ILE A 147 -5.68 -11.33 5.60
C ILE A 147 -6.31 -10.90 6.93
N ASN A 148 -5.53 -11.08 8.00
CA ASN A 148 -5.87 -10.71 9.37
C ASN A 148 -4.56 -10.52 10.16
N GLY A 149 -4.64 -10.37 11.48
CA GLY A 149 -3.46 -10.19 12.34
C GLY A 149 -2.53 -11.42 12.48
N ARG A 150 -2.83 -12.54 11.81
CA ARG A 150 -2.10 -13.82 11.90
C ARG A 150 -1.74 -14.47 10.57
N GLU A 151 -2.40 -14.06 9.50
CA GLU A 151 -2.26 -14.70 8.18
C GLU A 151 -1.99 -13.65 7.10
N LEU A 152 -1.17 -14.04 6.13
CA LEU A 152 -0.67 -13.19 5.07
C LEU A 152 -0.87 -13.88 3.71
N LEU A 153 -1.05 -13.06 2.70
CA LEU A 153 -0.89 -13.42 1.30
C LEU A 153 0.45 -12.88 0.80
N ILE A 154 1.23 -13.72 0.14
CA ILE A 154 2.49 -13.35 -0.50
C ILE A 154 2.43 -13.74 -1.97
N GLN A 155 2.49 -12.75 -2.87
CA GLN A 155 2.63 -13.02 -4.29
C GLN A 155 4.10 -13.25 -4.62
N HIS A 156 4.42 -14.46 -5.02
CA HIS A 156 5.76 -14.86 -5.45
C HIS A 156 5.77 -15.15 -6.95
N GLY A 157 6.28 -14.19 -7.72
CA GLY A 157 6.31 -14.20 -9.16
C GLY A 157 4.94 -13.92 -9.79
N PRO A 158 4.82 -14.04 -11.12
CA PRO A 158 3.63 -13.61 -11.84
C PRO A 158 2.40 -14.52 -11.70
N TYR A 159 2.54 -15.70 -11.09
CA TYR A 159 1.49 -16.74 -11.13
C TYR A 159 1.13 -17.34 -9.77
N ARG A 160 1.86 -17.03 -8.70
CA ARG A 160 1.72 -17.77 -7.46
C ARG A 160 1.41 -16.86 -6.29
N LEU A 161 0.26 -17.10 -5.68
CA LEU A 161 -0.19 -16.43 -4.47
C LEU A 161 -0.15 -17.45 -3.32
N LEU A 162 0.74 -17.21 -2.38
CA LEU A 162 0.95 -18.06 -1.21
C LEU A 162 0.08 -17.54 -0.08
N HIS A 163 -0.58 -18.44 0.63
CA HIS A 163 -1.20 -18.18 1.93
C HIS A 163 -0.27 -18.74 3.00
N CYS A 164 0.13 -17.91 3.95
CA CYS A 164 1.00 -18.32 5.04
C CYS A 164 0.63 -17.63 6.36
N GLY A 165 1.05 -18.21 7.48
CA GLY A 165 1.05 -17.54 8.77
C GLY A 165 2.07 -16.40 8.83
N ILE A 166 1.88 -15.49 9.78
CA ILE A 166 2.87 -14.44 10.12
C ILE A 166 4.20 -14.99 10.61
N ASP A 167 4.23 -16.25 11.06
CA ASP A 167 5.43 -17.01 11.43
C ASP A 167 6.13 -17.61 10.20
N GLY A 168 5.60 -17.42 9.00
CA GLY A 168 6.15 -17.95 7.75
C GLY A 168 5.75 -19.39 7.44
N VAL A 169 4.86 -20.00 8.22
CA VAL A 169 4.34 -21.35 7.94
C VAL A 169 3.44 -21.31 6.71
N PHE A 170 3.75 -22.13 5.70
CA PHE A 170 2.93 -22.24 4.49
C PHE A 170 1.60 -22.94 4.79
N LEU A 171 0.49 -22.30 4.41
CA LEU A 171 -0.87 -22.80 4.62
C LEU A 171 -1.48 -23.33 3.32
N GLY A 172 -1.07 -22.81 2.17
CA GLY A 172 -1.54 -23.28 0.86
C GLY A 172 -1.27 -22.29 -0.27
N ASN A 173 -1.61 -22.68 -1.50
CA ASN A 173 -1.72 -21.74 -2.61
C ASN A 173 -3.15 -21.24 -2.70
N VAL A 174 -3.30 -19.96 -3.03
CA VAL A 174 -4.60 -19.43 -3.41
C VAL A 174 -4.80 -19.69 -4.91
N GLU A 175 -5.88 -20.38 -5.23
CA GLU A 175 -6.27 -20.74 -6.59
C GLU A 175 -7.55 -19.99 -6.99
N SER A 176 -7.69 -19.66 -8.28
CA SER A 176 -8.97 -19.19 -8.82
C SER A 176 -9.85 -20.40 -9.12
N ASN A 177 -11.11 -20.38 -8.67
CA ASN A 177 -12.09 -21.44 -8.92
C ASN A 177 -12.68 -21.40 -10.35
N ASP A 178 -12.04 -20.74 -11.30
CA ASP A 178 -12.52 -20.65 -12.69
C ASP A 178 -12.47 -22.02 -13.37
N HIS A 179 -13.56 -22.77 -13.23
CA HIS A 179 -13.76 -24.09 -13.83
C HIS A 179 -14.14 -24.04 -15.31
N GLU A 180 -14.23 -22.86 -15.94
CA GLU A 180 -14.55 -22.74 -17.36
C GLU A 180 -13.35 -22.20 -18.18
N ASN A 181 -12.85 -23.06 -19.07
CA ASN A 181 -11.84 -22.82 -20.10
C ASN A 181 -10.37 -22.62 -19.65
N SER A 182 -9.73 -23.75 -19.32
CA SER A 182 -8.28 -23.94 -19.16
C SER A 182 -7.43 -23.73 -20.44
N LEU A 183 -7.87 -22.94 -21.43
CA LEU A 183 -7.14 -22.73 -22.69
C LEU A 183 -6.62 -21.32 -22.93
N SER A 184 -6.87 -20.35 -22.05
CA SER A 184 -6.18 -19.06 -22.17
C SER A 184 -5.01 -18.98 -21.19
N GLN A 185 -3.80 -18.83 -21.74
CA GLN A 185 -2.56 -18.53 -21.02
C GLN A 185 -2.62 -17.26 -20.15
N PHE A 186 -3.73 -16.52 -20.20
CA PHE A 186 -4.00 -15.29 -19.48
C PHE A 186 -5.06 -15.45 -18.36
N ALA A 187 -5.88 -16.51 -18.35
CA ALA A 187 -6.98 -16.72 -17.39
C ALA A 187 -6.54 -17.16 -15.98
N LYS A 188 -5.25 -17.38 -15.71
CA LYS A 188 -4.76 -17.93 -14.42
C LYS A 188 -3.90 -16.97 -13.60
N ARG A 189 -3.87 -15.67 -13.93
CA ARG A 189 -3.05 -14.69 -13.20
C ARG A 189 -3.84 -14.03 -12.08
N LEU A 190 -3.71 -14.57 -10.87
CA LEU A 190 -4.07 -13.84 -9.66
C LEU A 190 -2.99 -12.80 -9.37
N THR A 191 -3.39 -11.53 -9.27
CA THR A 191 -2.50 -10.43 -8.91
C THR A 191 -2.96 -9.83 -7.59
N LEU A 192 -2.03 -9.73 -6.65
CA LEU A 192 -2.27 -9.10 -5.36
C LEU A 192 -2.08 -7.58 -5.50
N THR A 193 -3.06 -6.81 -5.04
CA THR A 193 -2.94 -5.35 -4.93
C THR A 193 -2.64 -4.98 -3.49
N ARG A 194 -1.85 -3.91 -3.28
CA ARG A 194 -1.64 -3.33 -1.95
C ARG A 194 -2.82 -2.48 -1.48
N HIS A 195 -3.74 -2.17 -2.38
CA HIS A 195 -4.95 -1.43 -2.04
C HIS A 195 -5.91 -2.35 -1.29
N ARG A 196 -6.36 -1.87 -0.13
CA ARG A 196 -7.41 -2.54 0.62
C ARG A 196 -8.72 -1.79 0.40
N LEU A 197 -9.71 -2.49 -0.15
CA LEU A 197 -11.08 -1.99 -0.14
C LEU A 197 -11.68 -2.29 1.23
N GLN A 198 -12.01 -1.25 1.98
CA GLN A 198 -12.83 -1.38 3.17
C GLN A 198 -14.24 -0.93 2.79
N GLU A 199 -15.21 -1.85 2.87
CA GLU A 199 -16.60 -1.52 2.58
C GLU A 199 -17.06 -0.38 3.50
N SER A 200 -17.38 0.76 2.90
CA SER A 200 -18.06 1.86 3.54
C SER A 200 -19.46 1.89 2.94
N MET A 201 -20.50 1.59 3.73
CA MET A 201 -21.90 1.64 3.28
C MET A 201 -22.42 3.09 3.06
N ILE A 202 -21.53 4.04 2.82
CA ILE A 202 -21.88 5.45 2.65
C ILE A 202 -21.97 5.74 1.16
N SER A 203 -23.17 6.05 0.69
CA SER A 203 -23.39 6.61 -0.64
C SER A 203 -22.69 7.98 -0.71
N LEU A 204 -21.60 8.08 -1.50
CA LEU A 204 -21.03 9.38 -1.80
C LEU A 204 -21.91 10.08 -2.85
N PRO A 205 -22.29 11.36 -2.66
CA PRO A 205 -23.09 12.13 -3.63
C PRO A 205 -22.45 12.20 -5.03
N LEU A 206 -21.13 11.97 -5.11
CA LEU A 206 -20.38 11.83 -6.37
C LEU A 206 -20.87 10.70 -7.27
N PHE A 207 -21.64 9.74 -6.75
CA PHE A 207 -22.11 8.55 -7.48
C PHE A 207 -23.59 8.61 -7.87
N GLU A 208 -24.27 9.74 -7.70
CA GLU A 208 -25.60 9.91 -8.29
C GLU A 208 -25.45 10.10 -9.81
N LYS A 209 -26.10 9.23 -10.58
CA LYS A 209 -26.19 9.34 -12.04
C LYS A 209 -26.74 10.72 -12.40
N ARG A 210 -25.88 11.62 -12.88
CA ARG A 210 -26.33 12.85 -13.54
C ARG A 210 -26.80 12.49 -14.95
N GLN A 211 -28.09 12.61 -15.14
CA GLN A 211 -28.72 12.69 -16.45
C GLN A 211 -28.43 14.10 -17.02
N GLU A 212 -27.70 14.11 -18.13
CA GLU A 212 -27.57 15.15 -19.17
C GLU A 212 -27.08 16.57 -18.83
N ASP A 213 -26.11 16.98 -19.66
CA ASP A 213 -25.77 18.33 -20.15
C ASP A 213 -25.21 19.40 -19.18
N ALA A 214 -23.88 19.54 -19.18
CA ALA A 214 -23.19 20.83 -19.41
C ALA A 214 -21.68 20.64 -19.56
N VAL A 215 -21.11 21.22 -20.62
CA VAL A 215 -19.66 21.31 -20.89
C VAL A 215 -19.00 22.17 -19.82
N ASN A 216 -18.02 21.61 -19.09
CA ASN A 216 -16.81 22.27 -18.60
C ASN A 216 -15.85 21.21 -18.03
N GLU A 217 -14.75 20.98 -18.77
CA GLU A 217 -13.60 20.09 -18.57
C GLU A 217 -13.76 18.93 -17.57
N GLU A 218 -13.89 17.72 -18.13
CA GLU A 218 -13.96 16.46 -17.40
C GLU A 218 -12.65 16.16 -16.64
N PRO A 219 -12.73 15.60 -15.41
CA PRO A 219 -11.57 14.99 -14.78
C PRO A 219 -11.01 13.84 -15.67
N PRO A 220 -9.68 13.67 -15.75
CA PRO A 220 -9.01 12.86 -16.77
C PRO A 220 -9.13 11.33 -16.57
N PHE A 221 -10.15 10.86 -15.87
CA PHE A 221 -10.39 9.44 -15.68
C PHE A 221 -11.88 9.09 -15.63
N THR A 222 -12.24 8.12 -16.48
CA THR A 222 -13.51 7.40 -16.44
C THR A 222 -13.29 6.13 -15.62
N ILE A 223 -14.07 5.93 -14.55
CA ILE A 223 -14.14 4.65 -13.84
C ILE A 223 -15.45 4.00 -14.24
N LEU A 224 -15.35 2.95 -15.05
CA LEU A 224 -16.44 2.02 -15.34
C LEU A 224 -16.56 1.06 -14.14
N LEU A 225 -17.75 1.00 -13.55
CA LEU A 225 -18.17 -0.09 -12.67
C LEU A 225 -18.85 -1.17 -13.52
#